data_AF-A0A1L9AYK0-F1
#
_entry.id   AF-A0A1L9AYK0-F1
#
_cell.length_a   1.000
_cell.length_b   1.000
_cell.length_c   1.000
_cell.angle_alpha   90.00
_cell.angle_beta   90.00
_cell.angle_gamma   90.00
#
_symmetry.space_group_name_H-M   'P 1'
#
loop_
_entity.id
_entity.type
_entity.pdbx_description
1 polymer ?
#
loop_
_entity_poly.entity_id
_entity_poly.type
_entity_poly.pdbx_seq_one_letter_code
_entity_poly.pdbx_strand_id
1 'polypeptide(L)'
;MKLWPFMVVLVGLVLGGTVYILVRDPEYGASTRSGRELPRLHLDRVAAPLPPRFAGPLPSRVEGFHHELEKGPPLSYVRARLLEDDQEMGAKFLSVLRQAAASARSLDELWGTYGVVLGLGDHGDDKPPDDMGFLKGIHDEGVPCAWLRERLADVAKEPPLLTELLWRKLVRCPGSETTALFAREDAPITWVLDHHSLFDSPRFTPALESAVRRILNQSREELFVTAMYWLSRYQEPVAQGLREELWRRASGEVRAEWERREAMRDEFARRREEEQAWTCPPIPNQPERVDALTVERCLEKWVASSWAATARFAMSASRSPELQDAPKSLATVRNFSSLAEMKAWARERKLVPAATPTQEDEPQSLYLSAIMRQAQRAFIINLATRTFPRRHDELLVTLAWKVRPELAGVVFEQLPPKTPPADLFQPPSSDEYTLRAYADGQRFSVKARNSRSLEDIGAVVGLLNQVLESRGSPHRFAVLDSQVSEVQVVFGPEAALREADARGLWRLGDGREVLVQAEALIEKNIRRLLGEIPF
;
A
#
# COMPACT_ATOMS: atom_id res chain seq x y z
N MET A 1 11.12 32.46 -5.06
CA MET A 1 9.90 31.78 -5.53
C MET A 1 8.75 32.13 -4.59
N LYS A 2 7.60 32.59 -5.10
CA LYS A 2 6.48 33.04 -4.26
C LYS A 2 5.69 31.82 -3.79
N LEU A 3 5.77 31.49 -2.49
CA LEU A 3 5.08 30.39 -1.79
C LEU A 3 3.54 30.55 -1.70
N TRP A 4 3.02 31.67 -2.19
CA TRP A 4 1.63 32.09 -2.00
C TRP A 4 0.55 31.24 -2.71
N PRO A 5 0.73 30.79 -3.97
CA PRO A 5 -0.33 30.02 -4.64
C PRO A 5 -0.50 28.61 -4.05
N PHE A 6 0.56 28.03 -3.45
CA PHE A 6 0.47 26.73 -2.79
C PHE A 6 -0.29 26.80 -1.46
N MET A 7 -0.09 27.86 -0.67
CA MET A 7 -0.84 28.05 0.57
C MET A 7 -2.34 28.22 0.33
N VAL A 8 -2.75 28.92 -0.74
CA VAL A 8 -4.17 29.14 -1.06
C VAL A 8 -4.87 27.83 -1.45
N VAL A 9 -4.20 26.94 -2.19
CA VAL A 9 -4.78 25.62 -2.54
C VAL A 9 -4.87 24.71 -1.33
N LEU A 10 -3.86 24.70 -0.45
CA LEU A 10 -3.85 23.85 0.74
C LEU A 10 -4.88 24.30 1.78
N VAL A 11 -4.99 25.62 2.00
CA VAL A 11 -6.04 26.22 2.84
C VAL A 11 -7.41 25.98 2.21
N GLY A 12 -7.54 26.07 0.88
CA GLY A 12 -8.78 25.77 0.15
C GLY A 12 -9.22 24.31 0.23
N LEU A 13 -8.30 23.34 0.30
CA LEU A 13 -8.63 21.92 0.47
C LEU A 13 -8.99 21.57 1.93
N VAL A 14 -8.26 22.12 2.90
CA VAL A 14 -8.55 21.93 4.34
C VAL A 14 -9.86 22.61 4.72
N LEU A 15 -10.07 23.85 4.29
CA LEU A 15 -11.35 24.54 4.46
C LEU A 15 -12.43 23.92 3.59
N GLY A 16 -12.13 23.50 2.36
CA GLY A 16 -13.11 22.87 1.47
C GLY A 16 -13.66 21.57 2.03
N GLY A 17 -12.83 20.71 2.62
CA GLY A 17 -13.29 19.51 3.31
C GLY A 17 -14.11 19.82 4.57
N THR A 18 -13.71 20.84 5.33
CA THR A 18 -14.41 21.25 6.56
C THR A 18 -15.74 21.96 6.25
N VAL A 19 -15.78 22.77 5.20
CA VAL A 19 -16.96 23.51 4.71
C VAL A 19 -17.91 22.58 3.98
N TYR A 20 -17.43 21.59 3.22
CA TYR A 20 -18.27 20.55 2.63
C TYR A 20 -19.05 19.76 3.70
N ILE A 21 -18.41 19.50 4.85
CA ILE A 21 -19.06 18.89 6.01
C ILE A 21 -20.09 19.84 6.64
N LEU A 22 -19.82 21.15 6.69
CA LEU A 22 -20.67 22.13 7.37
C LEU A 22 -21.86 22.66 6.55
N VAL A 23 -21.78 22.72 5.21
CA VAL A 23 -22.74 23.46 4.36
C VAL A 23 -23.84 22.58 3.76
N ARG A 24 -23.70 21.25 3.76
CA ARG A 24 -24.74 20.37 3.23
C ARG A 24 -25.77 20.06 4.32
N ASP A 25 -26.93 20.71 4.25
CA ASP A 25 -28.10 20.35 5.04
C ASP A 25 -28.45 18.88 4.78
N PRO A 26 -28.63 18.04 5.82
CA PRO A 26 -29.11 16.68 5.63
C PRO A 26 -30.53 16.76 5.05
N GLU A 27 -30.76 16.11 3.92
CA GLU A 27 -32.11 15.89 3.42
C GLU A 27 -32.96 15.27 4.54
N TYR A 28 -34.18 15.80 4.69
CA TYR A 28 -35.17 15.43 5.70
C TYR A 28 -35.31 13.89 5.81
N GLY A 29 -34.77 13.31 6.88
CA GLY A 29 -34.82 11.87 7.14
C GLY A 29 -33.60 11.26 7.87
N ALA A 30 -32.51 12.01 8.07
CA ALA A 30 -31.32 11.50 8.75
C ALA A 30 -31.64 11.10 10.21
N SER A 31 -31.49 9.80 10.52
CA SER A 31 -31.60 9.31 11.89
C SER A 31 -30.54 10.01 12.74
N THR A 32 -30.94 10.70 13.81
CA THR A 32 -30.03 11.27 14.80
C THR A 32 -29.34 10.15 15.56
N ARG A 33 -28.27 9.58 15.01
CA ARG A 33 -27.40 8.68 15.76
C ARG A 33 -26.59 9.53 16.73
N SER A 34 -26.60 9.18 18.01
CA SER A 34 -25.58 9.67 18.94
C SER A 34 -24.23 9.15 18.44
N GLY A 35 -23.38 10.04 17.93
CA GLY A 35 -22.07 9.65 17.40
C GLY A 35 -21.29 8.81 18.41
N ARG A 36 -20.79 7.65 17.97
CA ARG A 36 -20.05 6.73 18.84
C ARG A 36 -18.84 7.43 19.45
N GLU A 37 -18.57 7.15 20.72
CA GLU A 37 -17.29 7.56 21.31
C GLU A 37 -16.16 6.75 20.69
N LEU A 38 -15.02 7.40 20.47
CA LEU A 38 -13.82 6.69 20.05
C LEU A 38 -13.36 5.81 21.21
N PRO A 39 -13.03 4.52 20.96
CA PRO A 39 -12.66 3.60 22.02
C PRO A 39 -11.44 4.12 22.78
N ARG A 40 -11.59 4.23 24.11
CA ARG A 40 -10.49 4.52 25.03
C ARG A 40 -10.04 3.21 25.68
N LEU A 41 -8.77 2.89 25.54
CA LEU A 41 -8.20 1.71 26.18
C LEU A 41 -7.75 2.07 27.60
N HIS A 42 -7.89 1.14 28.54
CA HIS A 42 -7.19 1.24 29.82
C HIS A 42 -5.69 1.05 29.58
N LEU A 43 -4.90 2.04 29.95
CA LEU A 43 -3.48 2.11 29.62
C LEU A 43 -2.63 2.41 30.85
N ASP A 44 -1.47 1.76 30.90
CA ASP A 44 -0.45 2.06 31.91
C ASP A 44 0.37 3.27 31.44
N ARG A 45 0.28 4.37 32.20
CA ARG A 45 1.10 5.57 32.02
C ARG A 45 2.02 5.74 33.20
N VAL A 46 3.32 5.78 32.95
CA VAL A 46 4.34 6.01 33.99
C VAL A 46 5.40 7.00 33.52
N ALA A 47 5.94 7.80 34.45
CA ALA A 47 7.14 8.59 34.18
C ALA A 47 8.31 7.62 33.96
N ALA A 48 8.84 7.59 32.75
CA ALA A 48 9.92 6.70 32.36
C ALA A 48 10.63 7.28 31.13
N PRO A 49 11.92 7.61 31.23
CA PRO A 49 12.69 8.07 30.07
C PRO A 49 12.87 6.94 29.05
N LEU A 50 13.35 7.33 27.86
CA LEU A 50 13.73 6.35 26.85
C LEU A 50 14.82 5.41 27.41
N PRO A 51 14.68 4.08 27.26
CA PRO A 51 15.66 3.17 27.83
C PRO A 51 17.06 3.35 27.21
N PRO A 52 18.16 3.24 28.00
CA PRO A 52 19.52 3.46 27.50
C PRO A 52 19.91 2.60 26.29
N ARG A 53 19.34 1.40 26.15
CA ARG A 53 19.60 0.51 25.00
C ARG A 53 19.26 1.14 23.64
N PHE A 54 18.38 2.14 23.59
CA PHE A 54 18.03 2.83 22.35
C PHE A 54 19.18 3.68 21.80
N ALA A 55 20.13 4.08 22.65
CA ALA A 55 21.37 4.74 22.25
C ALA A 55 22.52 3.76 22.01
N GLY A 56 22.32 2.47 22.33
CA GLY A 56 23.30 1.41 22.22
C GLY A 56 23.72 1.09 20.78
N PRO A 57 24.69 0.18 20.61
CA PRO A 57 25.11 -0.26 19.28
C PRO A 57 23.96 -0.98 18.56
N LEU A 58 23.93 -0.83 17.24
CA LEU A 58 23.03 -1.62 16.40
C LEU A 58 23.54 -3.08 16.35
N PRO A 59 22.64 -4.07 16.34
CA PRO A 59 23.04 -5.46 16.17
C PRO A 59 23.72 -5.66 14.81
N SER A 60 24.71 -6.55 14.76
CA SER A 60 25.48 -6.87 13.55
C SER A 60 24.75 -7.81 12.58
N ARG A 61 23.59 -8.31 12.97
CA ARG A 61 22.69 -9.16 12.18
C ARG A 61 21.24 -8.79 12.45
N VAL A 62 20.36 -9.02 11.47
CA VAL A 62 18.96 -8.61 11.59
C VAL A 62 18.14 -9.48 12.53
N GLU A 63 18.51 -10.75 12.71
CA GLU A 63 17.98 -11.60 13.77
C GLU A 63 18.19 -10.97 15.16
N GLY A 64 19.25 -10.18 15.32
CA GLY A 64 19.51 -9.43 16.55
C GLY A 64 18.46 -8.37 16.86
N PHE A 65 17.84 -7.75 15.84
CA PHE A 65 16.71 -6.84 16.07
C PHE A 65 15.46 -7.56 16.58
N HIS A 66 15.33 -8.86 16.35
CA HIS A 66 14.17 -9.66 16.75
C HIS A 66 14.38 -10.41 18.06
N HIS A 67 15.56 -10.99 18.25
CA HIS A 67 15.87 -11.86 19.39
C HIS A 67 16.62 -11.15 20.52
N GLU A 68 17.21 -9.98 20.25
CA GLU A 68 18.01 -9.24 21.24
C GLU A 68 17.41 -7.86 21.54
N LEU A 69 16.08 -7.77 21.65
CA LEU A 69 15.35 -6.54 21.98
C LEU A 69 15.83 -5.84 23.25
N GLU A 70 16.53 -6.57 24.14
CA GLU A 70 17.12 -6.02 25.36
C GLU A 70 18.52 -5.42 25.16
N LYS A 71 19.24 -5.78 24.08
CA LYS A 71 20.65 -5.41 23.86
C LYS A 71 20.85 -4.17 22.99
N GLY A 72 19.87 -3.80 22.18
CA GLY A 72 19.97 -2.67 21.26
C GLY A 72 18.62 -1.99 20.99
N PRO A 73 18.59 -0.94 20.14
CA PRO A 73 17.34 -0.33 19.73
C PRO A 73 16.50 -1.28 18.88
N PRO A 74 15.16 -1.23 18.97
CA PRO A 74 14.29 -2.00 18.07
C PRO A 74 14.40 -1.47 16.64
N LEU A 75 14.17 -2.35 15.66
CA LEU A 75 14.25 -2.03 14.23
C LEU A 75 13.32 -0.86 13.83
N SER A 76 12.10 -0.82 14.39
CA SER A 76 11.15 0.27 14.19
C SER A 76 11.71 1.62 14.61
N TYR A 77 12.44 1.70 15.73
CA TYR A 77 13.12 2.92 16.17
C TYR A 77 14.23 3.34 15.20
N VAL A 78 15.06 2.40 14.75
CA VAL A 78 16.13 2.69 13.77
C VAL A 78 15.52 3.26 12.49
N ARG A 79 14.47 2.63 11.95
CA ARG A 79 13.76 3.12 10.76
C ARG A 79 13.16 4.51 10.99
N ALA A 80 12.50 4.74 12.12
CA ALA A 80 11.92 6.05 12.45
C ALA A 80 12.99 7.15 12.47
N ARG A 81 14.15 6.90 13.10
CA ARG A 81 15.26 7.84 13.13
C ARG A 81 15.88 8.11 11.76
N LEU A 82 16.05 7.07 10.95
CA LEU A 82 16.53 7.23 9.57
C LEU A 82 15.54 8.03 8.72
N LEU A 83 14.23 7.84 8.91
CA LEU A 83 13.19 8.64 8.26
C LEU A 83 13.28 10.12 8.69
N GLU A 84 13.50 10.38 9.98
CA GLU A 84 13.71 11.71 10.57
C GLU A 84 15.03 12.39 10.16
N ASP A 85 15.86 11.76 9.31
CA ASP A 85 17.19 12.24 8.92
C ASP A 85 18.14 12.43 10.12
N ASP A 86 18.01 11.55 11.13
CA ASP A 86 18.92 11.50 12.28
C ASP A 86 20.33 11.10 11.82
N GLN A 87 21.23 12.06 11.80
CA GLN A 87 22.61 11.91 11.34
C GLN A 87 23.41 10.92 12.21
N GLU A 88 23.17 10.87 13.52
CA GLU A 88 23.84 9.94 14.41
C GLU A 88 23.40 8.51 14.12
N MET A 89 22.08 8.28 13.99
CA MET A 89 21.57 6.97 13.62
C MET A 89 22.02 6.57 12.21
N GLY A 90 22.03 7.50 11.26
CA GLY A 90 22.54 7.29 9.91
C GLY A 90 24.00 6.82 9.89
N ALA A 91 24.86 7.46 10.70
CA ALA A 91 26.25 7.07 10.84
C ALA A 91 26.42 5.69 11.49
N LYS A 92 25.66 5.40 12.56
CA LYS A 92 25.65 4.09 13.23
C LYS A 92 25.22 2.99 12.25
N PHE A 93 24.13 3.21 11.52
CA PHE A 93 23.61 2.27 10.55
C PHE A 93 24.59 2.01 9.40
N LEU A 94 25.20 3.07 8.86
CA LEU A 94 26.21 2.94 7.82
C LEU A 94 27.45 2.16 8.30
N SER A 95 27.90 2.40 9.53
CA SER A 95 29.01 1.64 10.12
C SER A 95 28.71 0.14 10.17
N VAL A 96 27.49 -0.23 10.58
CA VAL A 96 27.05 -1.62 10.63
C VAL A 96 26.92 -2.22 9.23
N LEU A 97 26.37 -1.47 8.26
CA LEU A 97 26.32 -1.92 6.87
C LEU A 97 27.71 -2.16 6.28
N ARG A 98 28.69 -1.30 6.56
CA ARG A 98 30.08 -1.49 6.10
C ARG A 98 30.69 -2.76 6.68
N GLN A 99 30.50 -3.00 7.98
CA GLN A 99 30.99 -4.21 8.63
C GLN A 99 30.32 -5.46 8.04
N ALA A 100 29.00 -5.41 7.85
CA ALA A 100 28.26 -6.51 7.24
C ALA A 100 28.72 -6.78 5.81
N ALA A 101 28.86 -5.74 4.99
CA ALA A 101 29.31 -5.83 3.61
C ALA A 101 30.74 -6.39 3.50
N ALA A 102 31.61 -6.12 4.48
CA ALA A 102 32.95 -6.69 4.55
C ALA A 102 32.95 -8.20 4.84
N SER A 103 31.89 -8.73 5.47
CA SER A 103 31.76 -10.15 5.83
C SER A 103 30.80 -10.96 4.95
N ALA A 104 29.93 -10.29 4.20
CA ALA A 104 28.92 -10.92 3.36
C ALA A 104 29.57 -11.59 2.13
N ARG A 105 29.04 -12.76 1.74
CA ARG A 105 29.50 -13.51 0.56
C ARG A 105 28.83 -13.03 -0.71
N SER A 106 27.63 -12.45 -0.60
CA SER A 106 26.83 -11.98 -1.73
C SER A 106 25.97 -10.78 -1.36
N LEU A 107 25.46 -10.09 -2.38
CA LEU A 107 24.48 -9.03 -2.23
C LEU A 107 23.18 -9.55 -1.59
N ASP A 108 22.75 -10.77 -1.92
CA ASP A 108 21.51 -11.34 -1.37
C ASP A 108 21.64 -11.71 0.10
N GLU A 109 22.81 -12.12 0.56
CA GLU A 109 23.07 -12.28 2.00
C GLU A 109 22.97 -10.93 2.72
N LEU A 110 23.58 -9.88 2.14
CA LEU A 110 23.55 -8.53 2.72
C LEU A 110 22.12 -7.94 2.70
N TRP A 111 21.36 -8.16 1.62
CA TRP A 111 19.97 -7.73 1.48
C TRP A 111 19.04 -8.55 2.37
N GLY A 112 19.20 -9.87 2.46
CA GLY A 112 18.43 -10.73 3.36
C GLY A 112 18.66 -10.35 4.82
N THR A 113 19.87 -9.89 5.15
CA THR A 113 20.16 -9.29 6.44
C THR A 113 19.49 -7.91 6.54
N TYR A 114 19.97 -6.86 5.87
CA TYR A 114 19.60 -5.47 6.16
C TYR A 114 18.47 -4.87 5.30
N GLY A 115 17.95 -5.60 4.33
CA GLY A 115 16.87 -5.15 3.44
C GLY A 115 15.62 -4.70 4.20
N VAL A 116 15.34 -5.30 5.36
CA VAL A 116 14.23 -4.89 6.22
C VAL A 116 14.38 -3.47 6.78
N VAL A 117 15.61 -3.04 7.10
CA VAL A 117 15.91 -1.66 7.57
C VAL A 117 15.84 -0.70 6.38
N LEU A 118 16.40 -1.11 5.24
CA LEU A 118 16.36 -0.35 4.00
C LEU A 118 14.94 -0.21 3.46
N GLY A 119 13.97 -0.95 4.00
CA GLY A 119 12.56 -0.99 3.62
C GLY A 119 12.30 -2.18 2.72
N LEU A 120 11.46 -3.11 3.21
CA LEU A 120 10.97 -4.25 2.46
C LEU A 120 10.21 -3.73 1.24
N GLY A 121 10.88 -3.76 0.09
CA GLY A 121 10.16 -3.94 -1.14
C GLY A 121 9.57 -5.35 -1.07
N ASP A 122 8.34 -5.49 -0.60
CA ASP A 122 7.65 -6.78 -0.55
C ASP A 122 7.59 -7.33 -1.98
N HIS A 123 8.49 -8.26 -2.27
CA HIS A 123 8.50 -9.04 -3.51
C HIS A 123 7.59 -10.23 -3.25
N GLY A 124 6.28 -10.03 -3.40
CA GLY A 124 5.45 -11.17 -3.77
C GLY A 124 5.94 -11.64 -5.13
N ASP A 125 6.49 -12.85 -5.21
CA ASP A 125 7.08 -13.46 -6.41
C ASP A 125 6.13 -13.60 -7.62
N ASP A 126 4.90 -13.07 -7.58
CA ASP A 126 3.85 -13.39 -8.53
C ASP A 126 3.06 -12.20 -9.13
N LYS A 127 3.55 -10.96 -9.11
CA LYS A 127 2.99 -9.90 -9.98
C LYS A 127 3.79 -8.59 -10.04
N PRO A 128 3.99 -7.98 -11.22
CA PRO A 128 4.20 -6.54 -11.29
C PRO A 128 2.91 -5.84 -10.80
N PRO A 129 2.99 -4.79 -9.97
CA PRO A 129 1.81 -3.97 -9.70
C PRO A 129 1.39 -3.26 -10.98
N ASP A 130 0.28 -3.70 -11.57
CA ASP A 130 -0.38 -3.06 -12.71
C ASP A 130 -0.81 -1.62 -12.35
N ASP A 131 -0.37 -0.64 -13.16
CA ASP A 131 -1.00 0.60 -13.71
C ASP A 131 -2.07 1.41 -12.94
N MET A 132 -2.37 1.11 -11.68
CA MET A 132 -3.27 1.90 -10.85
C MET A 132 -2.53 2.16 -9.55
N GLY A 133 -2.38 3.43 -9.15
CA GLY A 133 -1.66 3.89 -7.94
C GLY A 133 -2.24 3.40 -6.61
N PHE A 134 -2.48 2.10 -6.50
CA PHE A 134 -3.01 1.33 -5.40
C PHE A 134 -1.90 0.36 -4.98
N LEU A 135 -1.57 0.39 -3.68
CA LEU A 135 -0.52 -0.41 -3.02
C LEU A 135 0.92 0.13 -3.14
N LYS A 136 1.10 1.46 -3.08
CA LYS A 136 2.18 2.00 -2.23
C LYS A 136 1.85 1.65 -0.78
N GLY A 137 2.15 0.42 -0.39
CA GLY A 137 1.94 -0.05 0.97
C GLY A 137 2.62 0.89 1.96
N ILE A 138 1.98 1.06 3.11
CA ILE A 138 2.47 1.73 4.33
C ILE A 138 3.91 1.26 4.73
N HIS A 139 4.41 0.17 4.15
CA HIS A 139 5.65 -0.51 4.53
C HIS A 139 6.89 -0.16 3.69
N ASP A 140 6.78 0.52 2.53
CA ASP A 140 7.94 0.81 1.66
C ASP A 140 8.71 2.10 2.04
N GLU A 141 8.30 2.75 3.15
CA GLU A 141 9.01 3.89 3.77
C GLU A 141 10.22 3.35 4.56
N GLY A 142 11.23 2.88 3.82
CA GLY A 142 12.55 2.54 4.36
C GLY A 142 13.41 3.77 4.59
N VAL A 143 14.70 3.68 4.27
CA VAL A 143 15.62 4.82 4.35
C VAL A 143 15.24 5.90 3.32
N PRO A 144 15.25 7.20 3.68
CA PRO A 144 14.92 8.27 2.73
C PRO A 144 15.79 8.23 1.48
N CYS A 145 15.17 8.47 0.33
CA CYS A 145 15.88 8.57 -0.94
C CYS A 145 16.97 9.64 -0.91
N ALA A 146 16.75 10.77 -0.22
CA ALA A 146 17.76 11.81 -0.05
C ALA A 146 19.05 11.28 0.59
N TRP A 147 18.92 10.47 1.65
CA TRP A 147 20.04 9.84 2.33
C TRP A 147 20.80 8.90 1.39
N LEU A 148 20.10 8.06 0.61
CA LEU A 148 20.74 7.15 -0.35
C LEU A 148 21.54 7.91 -1.41
N ARG A 149 21.00 9.03 -1.91
CA ARG A 149 21.66 9.88 -2.92
C ARG A 149 22.92 10.54 -2.37
N GLU A 150 22.87 11.03 -1.13
CA GLU A 150 24.04 11.60 -0.46
C GLU A 150 25.16 10.57 -0.35
N ARG A 151 24.83 9.32 0.03
CA ARG A 151 25.83 8.25 0.16
C ARG A 151 26.40 7.82 -1.19
N LEU A 152 25.57 7.78 -2.23
CA LEU A 152 26.04 7.50 -3.58
C LEU A 152 26.80 8.68 -4.22
N ALA A 153 26.83 9.87 -3.61
CA ALA A 153 27.68 10.97 -4.11
C ALA A 153 29.18 10.68 -3.95
N ASP A 154 29.57 9.79 -3.03
CA ASP A 154 30.96 9.46 -2.70
C ASP A 154 31.19 7.94 -2.64
N VAL A 155 30.85 7.24 -3.73
CA VAL A 155 30.93 5.77 -3.82
C VAL A 155 32.35 5.22 -3.64
N ALA A 156 33.38 6.03 -3.88
CA ALA A 156 34.78 5.61 -3.80
C ALA A 156 35.20 5.22 -2.37
N LYS A 157 34.44 5.65 -1.36
CA LYS A 157 34.70 5.36 0.05
C LYS A 157 33.99 4.12 0.57
N GLU A 158 33.07 3.55 -0.19
CA GLU A 158 32.23 2.44 0.26
C GLU A 158 32.69 1.09 -0.31
N PRO A 159 32.55 -0.02 0.45
CA PRO A 159 32.79 -1.37 -0.07
C PRO A 159 31.92 -1.65 -1.32
N PRO A 160 32.42 -2.37 -2.34
CA PRO A 160 31.66 -2.64 -3.56
C PRO A 160 30.27 -3.25 -3.33
N LEU A 161 30.16 -4.22 -2.41
CA LEU A 161 28.86 -4.83 -2.05
C LEU A 161 27.89 -3.84 -1.40
N LEU A 162 28.41 -2.89 -0.61
CA LEU A 162 27.58 -1.85 -0.02
C LEU A 162 27.10 -0.88 -1.10
N THR A 163 27.99 -0.44 -2.00
CA THR A 163 27.61 0.40 -3.15
C THR A 163 26.51 -0.25 -3.98
N GLU A 164 26.65 -1.54 -4.27
CA GLU A 164 25.65 -2.33 -5.00
C GLU A 164 24.30 -2.40 -4.25
N LEU A 165 24.31 -2.57 -2.93
CA LEU A 165 23.12 -2.54 -2.08
C LEU A 165 22.40 -1.18 -2.10
N LEU A 166 23.17 -0.09 -2.05
CA LEU A 166 22.63 1.26 -2.10
C LEU A 166 21.96 1.53 -3.45
N TRP A 167 22.57 1.10 -4.56
CA TRP A 167 21.94 1.17 -5.89
C TRP A 167 20.67 0.35 -5.97
N ARG A 168 20.68 -0.91 -5.49
CA ARG A 168 19.49 -1.78 -5.42
C ARG A 168 18.33 -1.10 -4.71
N LYS A 169 18.58 -0.40 -3.59
CA LYS A 169 17.51 0.33 -2.90
C LYS A 169 17.10 1.60 -3.65
N LEU A 170 18.06 2.33 -4.23
CA LEU A 170 17.82 3.57 -4.95
C LEU A 170 16.93 3.36 -6.20
N VAL A 171 16.93 2.17 -6.81
CA VAL A 171 16.08 1.83 -7.97
C VAL A 171 14.62 2.24 -7.78
N ARG A 172 14.07 2.09 -6.57
CA ARG A 172 12.68 2.42 -6.22
C ARG A 172 12.45 3.88 -5.84
N CYS A 173 13.50 4.69 -5.79
CA CYS A 173 13.39 6.09 -5.41
C CYS A 173 12.87 6.93 -6.59
N PRO A 174 11.73 7.63 -6.43
CA PRO A 174 11.22 8.49 -7.47
C PRO A 174 12.03 9.80 -7.58
N GLY A 175 11.80 10.54 -8.66
CA GLY A 175 12.26 11.92 -8.83
C GLY A 175 13.46 12.06 -9.78
N SER A 176 13.51 13.21 -10.45
CA SER A 176 14.52 13.51 -11.48
C SER A 176 15.95 13.48 -10.97
N GLU A 177 16.17 13.93 -9.73
CA GLU A 177 17.49 13.88 -9.07
C GLU A 177 17.98 12.44 -8.88
N THR A 178 17.08 11.49 -8.61
CA THR A 178 17.41 10.06 -8.53
C THR A 178 17.70 9.50 -9.92
N THR A 179 16.85 9.80 -10.90
CA THR A 179 17.06 9.36 -12.29
C THR A 179 18.38 9.87 -12.86
N ALA A 180 18.81 11.08 -12.47
CA ALA A 180 20.10 11.64 -12.87
C ALA A 180 21.29 10.82 -12.34
N LEU A 181 21.17 10.15 -11.19
CA LEU A 181 22.23 9.27 -10.68
C LEU A 181 22.41 8.06 -11.58
N PHE A 182 21.33 7.46 -12.08
CA PHE A 182 21.43 6.32 -13.01
C PHE A 182 22.04 6.68 -14.38
N ALA A 183 22.21 7.98 -14.68
CA ALA A 183 22.94 8.43 -15.87
C ALA A 183 24.46 8.46 -15.68
N ARG A 184 24.96 8.27 -14.46
CA ARG A 184 26.41 8.26 -14.19
C ARG A 184 27.07 7.00 -14.75
N GLU A 185 28.34 7.13 -15.14
CA GLU A 185 29.12 6.01 -15.69
C GLU A 185 29.33 4.87 -14.68
N ASP A 186 29.37 5.19 -13.39
CA ASP A 186 29.59 4.25 -12.29
C ASP A 186 28.29 3.57 -11.81
N ALA A 187 27.13 3.95 -12.33
CA ALA A 187 25.88 3.24 -12.05
C ALA A 187 25.96 1.79 -12.58
N PRO A 188 25.67 0.76 -11.78
CA PRO A 188 25.67 -0.61 -12.26
C PRO A 188 24.56 -0.83 -13.30
N ILE A 189 24.91 -1.47 -14.41
CA ILE A 189 24.02 -1.66 -15.57
C ILE A 189 22.71 -2.32 -15.17
N THR A 190 22.78 -3.34 -14.29
CA THR A 190 21.62 -4.06 -13.75
C THR A 190 20.60 -3.12 -13.14
N TRP A 191 21.04 -2.24 -12.24
CA TRP A 191 20.15 -1.29 -11.56
C TRP A 191 19.66 -0.17 -12.47
N VAL A 192 20.39 0.20 -13.52
CA VAL A 192 19.87 1.12 -14.55
C VAL A 192 18.68 0.48 -15.28
N LEU A 193 18.79 -0.80 -15.68
CA LEU A 193 17.70 -1.53 -16.32
C LEU A 193 16.50 -1.68 -15.37
N ASP A 194 16.75 -2.04 -14.11
CA ASP A 194 15.69 -2.20 -13.12
C ASP A 194 15.00 -0.87 -12.77
N HIS A 195 15.74 0.25 -12.68
CA HIS A 195 15.13 1.57 -12.48
C HIS A 195 14.20 1.93 -13.64
N HIS A 196 14.60 1.63 -14.87
CA HIS A 196 13.76 1.83 -16.05
C HIS A 196 12.52 0.92 -16.07
N SER A 197 12.53 -0.20 -15.34
CA SER A 197 11.40 -1.12 -15.26
C SER A 197 10.21 -0.61 -14.45
N LEU A 198 10.47 0.26 -13.48
CA LEU A 198 9.50 0.64 -12.45
C LEU A 198 8.59 1.82 -12.84
N PHE A 199 8.76 2.40 -14.02
CA PHE A 199 7.95 3.53 -14.47
C PHE A 199 7.14 3.12 -15.70
N ASP A 200 5.82 3.29 -15.64
CA ASP A 200 4.86 2.79 -16.65
C ASP A 200 4.97 3.44 -18.03
N SER A 201 5.78 4.49 -18.15
CA SER A 201 6.06 5.17 -19.43
C SER A 201 7.40 5.90 -19.37
N PRO A 202 8.55 5.20 -19.23
CA PRO A 202 9.82 5.89 -19.28
C PRO A 202 9.96 6.44 -20.71
N ARG A 203 10.49 7.64 -20.87
CA ARG A 203 11.04 8.06 -22.16
C ARG A 203 12.35 7.31 -22.36
N PHE A 204 12.77 7.09 -23.60
CA PHE A 204 14.13 6.62 -23.83
C PHE A 204 15.11 7.65 -23.26
N THR A 205 15.97 7.25 -22.32
CA THR A 205 16.89 8.18 -21.63
C THR A 205 18.34 7.96 -22.08
N PRO A 206 19.19 8.99 -21.96
CA PRO A 206 20.64 8.84 -22.13
C PRO A 206 21.25 7.79 -21.18
N ALA A 207 20.66 7.59 -19.98
CA ALA A 207 21.10 6.58 -19.02
C ALA A 207 20.90 5.15 -19.56
N LEU A 208 19.71 4.87 -20.09
CA LEU A 208 19.40 3.58 -20.70
C LEU A 208 20.26 3.33 -21.94
N GLU A 209 20.41 4.34 -22.80
CA GLU A 209 21.32 4.27 -23.96
C GLU A 209 22.74 3.89 -23.54
N SER A 210 23.30 4.62 -22.58
CA SER A 210 24.66 4.39 -22.07
C SER A 210 24.80 2.98 -21.48
N ALA A 211 23.82 2.53 -20.68
CA ALA A 211 23.81 1.19 -20.11
C ALA A 211 23.81 0.10 -21.20
N VAL A 212 22.98 0.23 -22.23
CA VAL A 212 22.94 -0.73 -23.35
C VAL A 212 24.24 -0.72 -24.15
N ARG A 213 24.83 0.45 -24.41
CA ARG A 213 26.13 0.53 -25.08
C ARG A 213 27.22 -0.15 -24.27
N ARG A 214 27.20 -0.02 -22.94
CA ARG A 214 28.12 -0.75 -22.04
C ARG A 214 27.90 -2.26 -22.11
N ILE A 215 26.65 -2.74 -22.14
CA ILE A 215 26.32 -4.17 -22.34
C ILE A 215 26.96 -4.69 -23.63
N LEU A 216 26.79 -3.96 -24.74
CA LEU A 216 27.34 -4.32 -26.05
C LEU A 216 28.87 -4.32 -26.07
N ASN A 217 29.49 -3.31 -25.44
CA ASN A 217 30.95 -3.15 -25.42
C ASN A 217 31.64 -4.17 -24.51
N GLN A 218 30.99 -4.56 -23.41
CA GLN A 218 31.51 -5.53 -22.45
C GLN A 218 31.07 -6.98 -22.76
N SER A 219 30.31 -7.18 -23.84
CA SER A 219 29.76 -8.48 -24.23
C SER A 219 29.00 -9.20 -23.11
N ARG A 220 28.19 -8.46 -22.34
CA ARG A 220 27.39 -9.00 -21.23
C ARG A 220 26.12 -9.67 -21.73
N GLU A 221 26.25 -10.82 -22.37
CA GLU A 221 25.14 -11.57 -22.97
C GLU A 221 24.02 -11.90 -21.99
N GLU A 222 24.34 -12.11 -20.71
CA GLU A 222 23.37 -12.38 -19.65
C GLU A 222 22.37 -11.23 -19.44
N LEU A 223 22.66 -10.03 -19.94
CA LEU A 223 21.77 -8.86 -19.88
C LEU A 223 21.07 -8.53 -21.19
N PHE A 224 21.35 -9.26 -22.28
CA PHE A 224 20.80 -8.93 -23.61
C PHE A 224 19.29 -9.06 -23.65
N VAL A 225 18.72 -10.13 -23.08
CA VAL A 225 17.26 -10.35 -23.06
C VAL A 225 16.55 -9.22 -22.32
N THR A 226 17.06 -8.83 -21.15
CA THR A 226 16.50 -7.73 -20.35
C THR A 226 16.63 -6.40 -21.07
N ALA A 227 17.78 -6.10 -21.67
CA ALA A 227 17.99 -4.87 -22.44
C ALA A 227 17.08 -4.79 -23.67
N MET A 228 16.97 -5.88 -24.46
CA MET A 228 16.06 -5.96 -25.60
C MET A 228 14.60 -5.78 -25.17
N TYR A 229 14.21 -6.34 -24.03
CA TYR A 229 12.86 -6.19 -23.48
C TYR A 229 12.52 -4.72 -23.28
N TRP A 230 13.41 -3.99 -22.60
CA TRP A 230 13.21 -2.56 -22.40
C TRP A 230 13.22 -1.79 -23.71
N LEU A 231 14.20 -2.00 -24.57
CA LEU A 231 14.27 -1.31 -25.87
C LEU A 231 13.05 -1.54 -26.76
N SER A 232 12.40 -2.70 -26.67
CA SER A 232 11.20 -3.02 -27.45
C SER A 232 9.99 -2.14 -27.13
N ARG A 233 9.98 -1.45 -25.98
CA ARG A 233 8.92 -0.51 -25.58
C ARG A 233 9.06 0.88 -26.20
N TYR A 234 10.16 1.15 -26.91
CA TYR A 234 10.51 2.46 -27.44
C TYR A 234 10.45 2.48 -28.97
N GLN A 235 9.99 3.60 -29.54
CA GLN A 235 9.88 3.78 -31.00
C GLN A 235 11.02 4.66 -31.55
N GLU A 236 11.84 5.25 -30.69
CA GLU A 236 12.96 6.09 -31.04
C GLU A 236 13.97 5.31 -31.90
N PRO A 237 14.47 5.87 -33.02
CA PRO A 237 15.40 5.18 -33.92
C PRO A 237 16.67 4.67 -33.24
N VAL A 238 17.15 5.40 -32.23
CA VAL A 238 18.33 5.00 -31.44
C VAL A 238 18.04 3.72 -30.64
N ALA A 239 16.86 3.61 -30.02
CA ALA A 239 16.47 2.43 -29.28
C ALA A 239 16.31 1.21 -30.21
N GLN A 240 15.71 1.40 -31.38
CA GLN A 240 15.57 0.38 -32.41
C GLN A 240 16.93 -0.12 -32.90
N GLY A 241 17.86 0.79 -33.22
CA GLY A 241 19.20 0.44 -33.67
C GLY A 241 20.02 -0.31 -32.61
N LEU A 242 19.90 0.07 -31.33
CA LEU A 242 20.54 -0.65 -30.22
C LEU A 242 19.94 -2.06 -30.04
N ARG A 243 18.63 -2.21 -30.20
CA ARG A 243 17.94 -3.51 -30.11
C ARG A 243 18.40 -4.44 -31.23
N GLU A 244 18.49 -3.94 -32.46
CA GLU A 244 19.00 -4.71 -33.61
C GLU A 244 20.46 -5.13 -33.43
N GLU A 245 21.29 -4.27 -32.85
CA GLU A 245 22.69 -4.60 -32.56
C GLU A 245 22.80 -5.68 -31.47
N LEU A 246 22.00 -5.59 -30.39
CA LEU A 246 21.91 -6.66 -29.39
C LEU A 246 21.47 -7.98 -30.02
N TRP A 247 20.43 -7.96 -30.85
CA TRP A 247 19.94 -9.14 -31.57
C TRP A 247 21.00 -9.77 -32.47
N ARG A 248 21.75 -8.93 -33.20
CA ARG A 248 22.84 -9.36 -34.08
C ARG A 248 23.94 -10.08 -33.31
N ARG A 249 24.29 -9.58 -32.12
CA ARG A 249 25.33 -10.16 -31.26
C ARG A 249 24.86 -11.31 -30.37
N ALA A 250 23.55 -11.44 -30.14
CA ALA A 250 22.99 -12.49 -29.31
C ALA A 250 23.37 -13.88 -29.83
N SER A 251 23.83 -14.74 -28.91
CA SER A 251 24.02 -16.17 -29.16
C SER A 251 22.70 -16.89 -29.43
N GLY A 252 22.78 -18.15 -29.89
CA GLY A 252 21.59 -18.95 -30.20
C GLY A 252 20.66 -19.16 -29.00
N GLU A 253 21.22 -19.33 -27.79
CA GLU A 253 20.44 -19.49 -26.56
C GLU A 253 19.70 -18.20 -26.18
N VAL A 254 20.38 -17.06 -26.24
CA VAL A 254 19.81 -15.73 -25.97
C VAL A 254 18.70 -15.40 -26.97
N ARG A 255 18.90 -15.70 -28.26
CA ARG A 255 17.87 -15.51 -29.30
C ARG A 255 16.64 -16.38 -29.04
N ALA A 256 16.84 -17.67 -28.74
CA ALA A 256 15.74 -18.57 -28.42
C ALA A 256 14.97 -18.15 -27.15
N GLU A 257 15.66 -17.64 -26.13
CA GLU A 257 14.97 -17.08 -24.95
C GLU A 257 14.16 -15.83 -25.30
N TRP A 258 14.73 -14.91 -26.08
CA TRP A 258 14.02 -13.72 -26.54
C TRP A 258 12.76 -14.08 -27.35
N GLU A 259 12.87 -14.96 -28.33
CA GLU A 259 11.75 -15.43 -29.15
C GLU A 259 10.65 -16.07 -28.29
N ARG A 260 11.02 -16.87 -27.27
CA ARG A 260 10.06 -17.42 -26.30
C ARG A 260 9.33 -16.32 -25.51
N ARG A 261 10.04 -15.29 -25.04
CA ARG A 261 9.43 -14.18 -24.30
C ARG A 261 8.54 -13.32 -25.20
N GLU A 262 8.95 -13.09 -26.45
CA GLU A 262 8.16 -12.37 -27.43
C GLU A 262 6.89 -13.14 -27.80
N ALA A 263 6.99 -14.45 -28.06
CA ALA A 263 5.82 -15.30 -28.28
C ALA A 263 4.87 -15.33 -27.07
N MET A 264 5.41 -15.38 -25.83
CA MET A 264 4.60 -15.30 -24.62
C MET A 264 3.93 -13.93 -24.46
N ARG A 265 4.62 -12.84 -24.81
CA ARG A 265 4.05 -11.48 -24.80
C ARG A 265 2.94 -11.36 -25.83
N ASP A 266 3.13 -11.89 -27.03
CA ASP A 266 2.13 -11.84 -28.10
C ASP A 266 0.93 -12.74 -27.76
N GLU A 267 1.15 -13.90 -27.13
CA GLU A 267 0.06 -14.72 -26.59
C GLU A 267 -0.67 -13.98 -25.46
N PHE A 268 0.04 -13.33 -24.54
CA PHE A 268 -0.59 -12.56 -23.46
C PHE A 268 -1.32 -11.34 -24.01
N ALA A 269 -0.78 -10.66 -25.01
CA ALA A 269 -1.44 -9.55 -25.71
C ALA A 269 -2.70 -10.05 -26.42
N ARG A 270 -2.64 -11.18 -27.14
CA ARG A 270 -3.80 -11.81 -27.76
C ARG A 270 -4.83 -12.25 -26.73
N ARG A 271 -4.42 -12.89 -25.63
CA ARG A 271 -5.33 -13.25 -24.53
C ARG A 271 -5.93 -12.02 -23.89
N ARG A 272 -5.14 -10.97 -23.67
CA ARG A 272 -5.62 -9.70 -23.13
C ARG A 272 -6.54 -9.00 -24.12
N GLU A 273 -6.32 -9.08 -25.42
CA GLU A 273 -7.21 -8.59 -26.47
C GLU A 273 -8.48 -9.44 -26.55
N GLU A 274 -8.41 -10.75 -26.41
CA GLU A 274 -9.57 -11.65 -26.34
C GLU A 274 -10.37 -11.41 -25.05
N GLU A 275 -9.69 -11.21 -23.92
CA GLU A 275 -10.28 -10.87 -22.63
C GLU A 275 -10.84 -9.44 -22.65
N GLN A 276 -10.12 -8.46 -23.23
CA GLN A 276 -10.52 -7.05 -23.33
C GLN A 276 -11.60 -6.83 -24.37
N ALA A 277 -11.57 -7.58 -25.49
CA ALA A 277 -12.66 -7.65 -26.45
C ALA A 277 -13.98 -8.03 -25.75
N TRP A 278 -13.89 -8.62 -24.54
CA TRP A 278 -15.05 -9.00 -23.74
C TRP A 278 -14.98 -8.52 -22.26
N THR A 279 -14.19 -7.49 -21.95
CA THR A 279 -14.32 -6.78 -20.67
C THR A 279 -15.42 -5.75 -20.76
N CYS A 280 -16.36 -5.85 -19.84
CA CYS A 280 -17.41 -4.84 -19.74
C CYS A 280 -16.79 -3.51 -19.33
N PRO A 281 -16.95 -2.44 -20.12
CA PRO A 281 -16.43 -1.13 -19.75
C PRO A 281 -17.05 -0.70 -18.42
N PRO A 282 -16.47 0.27 -17.69
CA PRO A 282 -17.13 0.84 -16.52
C PRO A 282 -18.54 1.28 -16.88
N ILE A 283 -19.49 1.16 -15.94
CA ILE A 283 -20.88 1.56 -16.17
C ILE A 283 -20.89 3.03 -16.59
N PRO A 284 -21.28 3.35 -17.84
CA PRO A 284 -21.18 4.71 -18.34
C PRO A 284 -22.24 5.58 -17.67
N ASN A 285 -21.90 6.86 -17.45
CA ASN A 285 -22.85 7.83 -16.90
C ASN A 285 -23.85 8.35 -17.95
N GLN A 286 -23.58 8.08 -19.24
CA GLN A 286 -24.34 8.54 -20.41
C GLN A 286 -24.68 7.35 -21.31
N PRO A 287 -25.97 7.07 -21.59
CA PRO A 287 -26.41 5.95 -22.41
C PRO A 287 -25.86 5.95 -23.84
N GLU A 288 -25.64 7.14 -24.41
CA GLU A 288 -25.27 7.33 -25.81
C GLU A 288 -23.83 6.87 -26.12
N ARG A 289 -23.05 6.54 -25.09
CA ARG A 289 -21.64 6.12 -25.21
C ARG A 289 -21.45 4.60 -25.31
N VAL A 290 -22.52 3.81 -25.24
CA VAL A 290 -22.44 2.36 -25.27
C VAL A 290 -23.51 1.77 -26.18
N ASP A 291 -23.12 0.83 -27.03
CA ASP A 291 -24.03 0.15 -27.95
C ASP A 291 -24.90 -0.93 -27.25
N ALA A 292 -25.99 -1.31 -27.91
CA ALA A 292 -26.97 -2.26 -27.39
C ALA A 292 -26.40 -3.67 -27.09
N LEU A 293 -25.42 -4.13 -27.89
CA LEU A 293 -24.78 -5.44 -27.71
C LEU A 293 -23.89 -5.45 -26.46
N THR A 294 -23.19 -4.34 -26.21
CA THR A 294 -22.39 -4.14 -25.00
C THR A 294 -23.29 -4.15 -23.76
N VAL A 295 -24.44 -3.45 -23.77
CA VAL A 295 -25.36 -3.49 -22.63
C VAL A 295 -25.90 -4.89 -22.38
N GLU A 296 -26.31 -5.62 -23.42
CA GLU A 296 -26.84 -6.98 -23.30
C GLU A 296 -25.84 -7.93 -22.63
N ARG A 297 -24.58 -7.87 -23.05
CA ARG A 297 -23.52 -8.77 -22.54
C ARG A 297 -22.97 -8.34 -21.19
N CYS A 298 -23.10 -7.06 -20.85
CA CYS A 298 -22.46 -6.49 -19.66
C CYS A 298 -23.38 -6.19 -18.50
N LEU A 299 -24.70 -6.18 -18.71
CA LEU A 299 -25.65 -5.85 -17.68
C LEU A 299 -25.48 -6.72 -16.42
N GLU A 300 -25.26 -8.02 -16.56
CA GLU A 300 -25.07 -8.92 -15.41
C GLU A 300 -23.77 -8.61 -14.65
N LYS A 301 -22.66 -8.37 -15.36
CA LYS A 301 -21.38 -7.99 -14.75
C LYS A 301 -21.45 -6.61 -14.09
N TRP A 302 -22.18 -5.67 -14.68
CA TRP A 302 -22.44 -4.34 -14.13
C TRP A 302 -23.31 -4.38 -12.88
N VAL A 303 -24.38 -5.19 -12.91
CA VAL A 303 -25.23 -5.46 -11.75
C VAL A 303 -24.41 -6.04 -10.60
N ALA A 304 -23.51 -6.99 -10.90
CA ALA A 304 -22.64 -7.61 -9.92
C ALA A 304 -21.54 -6.67 -9.37
N SER A 305 -21.03 -5.75 -10.19
CA SER A 305 -19.94 -4.85 -9.79
C SER A 305 -20.41 -3.58 -9.09
N SER A 306 -21.50 -2.97 -9.56
CA SER A 306 -22.11 -1.80 -8.94
C SER A 306 -23.57 -1.69 -9.38
N TRP A 307 -24.45 -2.28 -8.56
CA TRP A 307 -25.90 -2.15 -8.67
C TRP A 307 -26.35 -0.70 -8.89
N ALA A 308 -25.79 0.21 -8.07
CA ALA A 308 -26.16 1.62 -8.00
C ALA A 308 -25.98 2.37 -9.32
N ALA A 309 -24.78 2.26 -9.90
CA ALA A 309 -24.48 2.90 -11.18
C ALA A 309 -25.24 2.22 -12.32
N THR A 310 -25.42 0.89 -12.28
CA THR A 310 -26.15 0.15 -13.31
C THR A 310 -27.60 0.55 -13.38
N ALA A 311 -28.25 0.72 -12.22
CA ALA A 311 -29.63 1.19 -12.13
C ALA A 311 -29.80 2.63 -12.62
N ARG A 312 -28.83 3.52 -12.32
CA ARG A 312 -28.83 4.90 -12.86
C ARG A 312 -28.65 4.92 -14.37
N PHE A 313 -27.70 4.15 -14.88
CA PHE A 313 -27.48 3.98 -16.32
C PHE A 313 -28.74 3.44 -17.01
N ALA A 314 -29.33 2.39 -16.47
CA ALA A 314 -30.60 1.79 -16.91
C ALA A 314 -31.74 2.80 -17.03
N MET A 315 -31.96 3.59 -15.97
CA MET A 315 -33.00 4.62 -15.94
C MET A 315 -32.76 5.71 -16.99
N SER A 316 -31.50 6.14 -17.17
CA SER A 316 -31.15 7.10 -18.23
C SER A 316 -31.29 6.50 -19.63
N ALA A 317 -30.87 5.25 -19.82
CA ALA A 317 -30.95 4.51 -21.07
C ALA A 317 -32.39 4.27 -21.53
N SER A 318 -33.32 4.12 -20.58
CA SER A 318 -34.76 4.01 -20.89
C SER A 318 -35.31 5.23 -21.64
N ARG A 319 -34.68 6.39 -21.48
CA ARG A 319 -35.07 7.68 -22.08
C ARG A 319 -34.26 8.03 -23.34
N SER A 320 -33.23 7.26 -23.68
CA SER A 320 -32.37 7.49 -24.84
C SER A 320 -33.03 6.96 -26.13
N PRO A 321 -33.13 7.78 -27.19
CA PRO A 321 -33.56 7.37 -28.53
C PRO A 321 -32.65 6.31 -29.15
N GLU A 322 -31.34 6.39 -28.91
CA GLU A 322 -30.30 5.55 -29.51
C GLU A 322 -30.38 4.09 -29.05
N LEU A 323 -31.01 3.84 -27.89
CA LEU A 323 -31.22 2.52 -27.32
C LEU A 323 -32.67 2.03 -27.49
N GLN A 324 -33.46 2.65 -28.38
CA GLN A 324 -34.84 2.24 -28.69
C GLN A 324 -34.97 0.82 -29.22
N ASP A 325 -34.03 0.36 -30.04
CA ASP A 325 -34.06 -0.96 -30.66
C ASP A 325 -33.21 -2.01 -29.93
N ALA A 326 -32.78 -1.71 -28.70
CA ALA A 326 -31.95 -2.61 -27.93
C ALA A 326 -32.70 -3.92 -27.56
N PRO A 327 -31.99 -5.06 -27.45
CA PRO A 327 -32.57 -6.38 -27.25
C PRO A 327 -33.40 -6.51 -25.94
N LYS A 328 -34.20 -7.58 -25.85
CA LYS A 328 -35.17 -7.86 -24.74
C LYS A 328 -34.60 -7.66 -23.32
N SER A 329 -33.30 -7.83 -23.13
CA SER A 329 -32.59 -7.62 -21.86
C SER A 329 -32.66 -6.16 -21.39
N LEU A 330 -32.56 -5.18 -22.30
CA LEU A 330 -32.77 -3.75 -22.02
C LEU A 330 -34.25 -3.39 -21.91
N ALA A 331 -35.14 -4.08 -22.62
CA ALA A 331 -36.60 -3.93 -22.45
C ALA A 331 -37.07 -4.35 -21.05
N THR A 332 -36.43 -5.36 -20.46
CA THR A 332 -36.66 -5.77 -19.06
C THR A 332 -36.28 -4.65 -18.09
N VAL A 333 -35.20 -3.93 -18.40
CA VAL A 333 -34.70 -2.79 -17.63
C VAL A 333 -35.55 -1.52 -17.82
N ARG A 334 -36.08 -1.29 -19.03
CA ARG A 334 -37.01 -0.20 -19.37
C ARG A 334 -38.34 -0.27 -18.65
N ASN A 335 -38.79 -1.48 -18.32
CA ASN A 335 -40.08 -1.72 -17.69
C ASN A 335 -40.05 -1.52 -16.17
N PHE A 336 -38.88 -1.30 -15.57
CA PHE A 336 -38.81 -0.95 -14.16
C PHE A 336 -39.28 0.48 -13.94
N SER A 337 -40.45 0.60 -13.33
CA SER A 337 -41.04 1.88 -12.94
C SER A 337 -40.31 2.53 -11.75
N SER A 338 -39.49 1.75 -11.03
CA SER A 338 -38.73 2.20 -9.86
C SER A 338 -37.49 1.35 -9.58
N LEU A 339 -36.57 1.90 -8.79
CA LEU A 339 -35.40 1.17 -8.25
C LEU A 339 -35.79 -0.09 -7.46
N ALA A 340 -36.95 -0.09 -6.80
CA ALA A 340 -37.45 -1.21 -6.01
C ALA A 340 -37.83 -2.41 -6.89
N GLU A 341 -38.45 -2.16 -8.04
CA GLU A 341 -38.87 -3.19 -8.99
C GLU A 341 -37.65 -3.87 -9.64
N MET A 342 -36.66 -3.06 -10.04
CA MET A 342 -35.39 -3.57 -10.56
C MET A 342 -34.70 -4.47 -9.54
N LYS A 343 -34.70 -4.08 -8.26
CA LYS A 343 -34.08 -4.83 -7.16
C LYS A 343 -34.76 -6.18 -6.90
N ALA A 344 -36.09 -6.24 -7.02
CA ALA A 344 -36.84 -7.48 -6.90
C ALA A 344 -36.45 -8.47 -8.01
N TRP A 345 -36.37 -7.98 -9.25
CA TRP A 345 -35.94 -8.78 -10.40
C TRP A 345 -34.52 -9.31 -10.28
N ALA A 346 -33.57 -8.49 -9.81
CA ALA A 346 -32.18 -8.92 -9.66
C ALA A 346 -31.99 -9.97 -8.56
N ARG A 347 -32.80 -9.91 -7.49
CA ARG A 347 -32.88 -10.94 -6.45
C ARG A 347 -33.47 -12.24 -6.97
N GLU A 348 -34.55 -12.17 -7.75
CA GLU A 348 -35.19 -13.34 -8.39
C GLU A 348 -34.19 -14.11 -9.27
N ARG A 349 -33.31 -13.38 -9.98
CA ARG A 349 -32.27 -13.97 -10.82
C ARG A 349 -30.97 -14.32 -10.10
N LYS A 350 -30.91 -14.14 -8.77
CA LYS A 350 -29.71 -14.40 -7.94
C LYS A 350 -28.48 -13.61 -8.41
N LEU A 351 -28.68 -12.47 -9.06
CA LEU A 351 -27.60 -11.60 -9.56
C LEU A 351 -27.00 -10.72 -8.47
N VAL A 352 -27.68 -10.63 -7.32
CA VAL A 352 -27.22 -9.93 -6.12
C VAL A 352 -27.12 -10.98 -5.00
N PRO A 353 -25.96 -11.15 -4.34
CA PRO A 353 -25.87 -11.98 -3.15
C PRO A 353 -26.98 -11.64 -2.17
N ALA A 354 -27.63 -12.64 -1.55
CA ALA A 354 -28.73 -12.41 -0.61
C ALA A 354 -28.33 -11.51 0.58
N ALA A 355 -27.03 -11.34 0.80
CA ALA A 355 -26.41 -10.54 1.85
C ALA A 355 -25.91 -9.16 1.39
N THR A 356 -26.14 -8.72 0.14
CA THR A 356 -25.65 -7.40 -0.28
C THR A 356 -26.46 -6.31 0.44
N PRO A 357 -25.78 -5.43 1.21
CA PRO A 357 -26.42 -4.30 1.86
C PRO A 357 -27.22 -3.47 0.86
N THR A 358 -28.31 -2.88 1.33
CA THR A 358 -29.16 -2.07 0.46
C THR A 358 -28.42 -0.79 0.05
N GLN A 359 -28.76 -0.17 -1.06
CA GLN A 359 -28.02 0.99 -1.58
C GLN A 359 -28.11 2.28 -0.72
N GLU A 360 -28.81 2.22 0.43
CA GLU A 360 -28.67 3.18 1.54
C GLU A 360 -27.41 2.92 2.39
N ASP A 361 -26.71 1.80 2.17
CA ASP A 361 -25.62 1.26 2.98
C ASP A 361 -24.25 1.24 2.28
N GLU A 362 -24.12 1.70 1.02
CA GLU A 362 -22.78 2.04 0.52
C GLU A 362 -22.41 3.38 1.16
N PRO A 363 -21.50 3.39 2.16
CA PRO A 363 -21.37 4.58 2.96
C PRO A 363 -20.67 5.63 2.10
N GLN A 364 -21.16 6.88 2.19
CA GLN A 364 -20.45 8.07 1.71
C GLN A 364 -18.98 8.11 2.21
N SER A 365 -18.66 7.27 3.19
CA SER A 365 -17.33 6.98 3.71
C SER A 365 -16.33 6.57 2.66
N LEU A 366 -16.70 5.84 1.59
CA LEU A 366 -15.73 5.42 0.58
C LEU A 366 -15.24 6.59 -0.27
N TYR A 367 -16.14 7.53 -0.59
CA TYR A 367 -15.81 8.78 -1.29
C TYR A 367 -15.06 9.74 -0.37
N LEU A 368 -15.50 9.88 0.88
CA LEU A 368 -14.83 10.75 1.85
C LEU A 368 -13.45 10.20 2.24
N SER A 369 -13.28 8.89 2.37
CA SER A 369 -11.97 8.26 2.61
C SER A 369 -11.06 8.36 1.41
N ALA A 370 -11.58 8.42 0.17
CA ALA A 370 -10.77 8.72 -1.01
C ALA A 370 -10.25 10.18 -0.98
N ILE A 371 -11.10 11.15 -0.65
CA ILE A 371 -10.70 12.56 -0.49
C ILE A 371 -9.70 12.70 0.67
N MET A 372 -9.96 12.07 1.81
CA MET A 372 -9.04 12.08 2.95
C MET A 372 -7.73 11.34 2.66
N ARG A 373 -7.75 10.29 1.84
CA ARG A 373 -6.52 9.63 1.35
C ARG A 373 -5.66 10.61 0.54
N GLN A 374 -6.27 11.38 -0.35
CA GLN A 374 -5.57 12.45 -1.08
C GLN A 374 -5.00 13.50 -0.12
N ALA A 375 -5.72 13.80 0.98
CA ALA A 375 -5.25 14.67 2.05
C ALA A 375 -4.28 13.99 3.05
N GLN A 376 -3.90 12.73 2.86
CA GLN A 376 -3.07 11.92 3.77
C GLN A 376 -3.64 11.77 5.19
N ARG A 377 -4.96 11.75 5.30
CA ARG A 377 -5.74 11.62 6.54
C ARG A 377 -6.56 10.33 6.61
N ALA A 378 -6.45 9.45 5.62
CA ALA A 378 -7.06 8.13 5.63
C ALA A 378 -6.05 7.09 5.14
N PHE A 379 -6.07 5.92 5.77
CA PHE A 379 -5.08 4.85 5.62
C PHE A 379 -5.81 3.53 5.44
N ILE A 380 -5.40 2.73 4.46
CA ILE A 380 -5.86 1.35 4.30
C ILE A 380 -4.78 0.44 4.88
N ILE A 381 -5.17 -0.37 5.85
CA ILE A 381 -4.29 -1.29 6.56
C ILE A 381 -4.70 -2.71 6.23
N ASN A 382 -3.78 -3.48 5.68
CA ASN A 382 -3.98 -4.90 5.46
C ASN A 382 -3.86 -5.64 6.80
N LEU A 383 -4.95 -6.25 7.26
CA LEU A 383 -4.95 -6.98 8.54
C LEU A 383 -4.04 -8.21 8.47
N ALA A 384 -4.19 -8.98 7.40
CA ALA A 384 -3.42 -10.19 7.15
C ALA A 384 -2.05 -9.83 6.60
N THR A 385 -1.01 -10.34 7.25
CA THR A 385 0.38 -10.24 6.78
C THR A 385 1.03 -11.60 6.82
N ARG A 386 2.01 -11.79 5.93
CA ARG A 386 2.76 -13.05 5.81
C ARG A 386 3.83 -13.22 6.90
N THR A 387 4.02 -12.21 7.76
CA THR A 387 5.12 -12.18 8.74
C THR A 387 4.64 -12.54 10.14
N PHE A 388 5.39 -13.42 10.81
CA PHE A 388 5.26 -13.77 12.21
C PHE A 388 6.65 -13.79 12.87
N PRO A 389 6.85 -13.24 14.09
CA PRO A 389 5.86 -12.53 14.91
C PRO A 389 5.38 -11.22 14.27
N ARG A 390 4.20 -10.74 14.69
CA ARG A 390 3.63 -9.50 14.15
C ARG A 390 4.50 -8.30 14.49
N ARG A 391 4.46 -7.25 13.66
CA ARG A 391 5.27 -6.02 13.82
C ARG A 391 4.38 -4.79 13.97
N HIS A 392 3.59 -4.75 15.05
CA HIS A 392 2.71 -3.61 15.34
C HIS A 392 3.49 -2.30 15.54
N ASP A 393 4.75 -2.39 15.98
CA ASP A 393 5.67 -1.26 16.09
C ASP A 393 5.96 -0.60 14.75
N GLU A 394 6.03 -1.35 13.65
CA GLU A 394 6.14 -0.77 12.30
C GLU A 394 4.87 -0.01 11.91
N LEU A 395 3.69 -0.58 12.16
CA LEU A 395 2.44 0.14 11.87
C LEU A 395 2.35 1.43 12.71
N LEU A 396 2.72 1.37 14.00
CA LEU A 396 2.76 2.53 14.89
C LEU A 396 3.68 3.63 14.32
N VAL A 397 4.90 3.29 13.92
CA VAL A 397 5.85 4.23 13.33
C VAL A 397 5.31 4.83 12.04
N THR A 398 4.76 4.02 11.13
CA THR A 398 4.25 4.56 9.87
C THR A 398 3.06 5.49 10.09
N LEU A 399 2.09 5.11 10.93
CA LEU A 399 0.94 5.98 11.21
C LEU A 399 1.39 7.29 11.86
N ALA A 400 2.34 7.24 12.81
CA ALA A 400 2.90 8.43 13.45
C ALA A 400 3.62 9.35 12.45
N TRP A 401 4.39 8.78 11.51
CA TRP A 401 5.10 9.54 10.48
C TRP A 401 4.16 10.33 9.56
N LYS A 402 3.03 9.72 9.17
CA LYS A 402 2.04 10.32 8.27
C LYS A 402 1.25 11.46 8.92
N VAL A 403 1.18 11.52 10.24
CA VAL A 403 0.39 12.53 10.97
C VAL A 403 1.22 13.63 11.62
N ARG A 404 2.48 13.79 11.20
CA ARG A 404 3.33 14.89 11.68
C ARG A 404 2.66 16.26 11.45
N PRO A 405 2.85 17.21 12.39
CA PRO A 405 3.79 17.17 13.51
C PRO A 405 3.27 16.49 14.79
N GLU A 406 2.01 16.03 14.83
CA GLU A 406 1.30 15.63 16.06
C GLU A 406 2.02 14.55 16.89
N LEU A 407 2.61 13.57 16.20
CA LEU A 407 3.36 12.46 16.81
C LEU A 407 4.88 12.53 16.54
N ALA A 408 5.41 13.70 16.18
CA ALA A 408 6.85 13.86 16.00
C ALA A 408 7.62 13.57 17.31
N GLY A 409 8.76 12.89 17.22
CA GLY A 409 9.61 12.56 18.36
C GLY A 409 9.08 11.47 19.29
N VAL A 410 7.95 10.84 18.99
CA VAL A 410 7.44 9.69 19.75
C VAL A 410 8.19 8.44 19.34
N VAL A 411 8.67 7.67 20.31
CA VAL A 411 9.38 6.42 20.07
C VAL A 411 8.48 5.23 20.39
N PHE A 412 8.35 4.30 19.46
CA PHE A 412 7.55 3.09 19.64
C PHE A 412 8.41 1.84 19.85
N GLU A 413 7.86 0.89 20.59
CA GLU A 413 8.48 -0.41 20.85
C GLU A 413 7.41 -1.48 20.96
N GLN A 414 7.70 -2.67 20.44
CA GLN A 414 6.92 -3.87 20.69
C GLN A 414 7.76 -4.88 21.45
N LEU A 415 7.22 -5.40 22.55
CA LEU A 415 7.75 -6.58 23.21
C LEU A 415 6.92 -7.81 22.82
N PRO A 416 7.57 -8.89 22.32
CA PRO A 416 6.89 -10.12 21.97
C PRO A 416 6.30 -10.81 23.19
N PRO A 417 5.34 -11.73 23.01
CA PRO A 417 4.92 -12.63 24.07
C PRO A 417 6.12 -13.41 24.62
N LYS A 418 6.08 -13.74 25.92
CA LYS A 418 7.17 -14.49 26.58
C LYS A 418 7.38 -15.86 25.94
N THR A 419 6.29 -16.47 25.50
CA THR A 419 6.29 -17.78 24.85
C THR A 419 5.87 -17.61 23.39
N PRO A 420 6.80 -17.35 22.45
CA PRO A 420 6.46 -17.35 21.03
C PRO A 420 6.05 -18.77 20.59
N PRO A 421 5.10 -18.93 19.66
CA PRO A 421 4.78 -20.25 19.11
C PRO A 421 5.99 -20.83 18.39
N ALA A 422 6.16 -22.16 18.49
CA ALA A 422 7.32 -22.85 17.94
C ALA A 422 7.29 -22.96 16.40
N ASP A 423 6.09 -22.87 15.79
CA ASP A 423 5.89 -22.85 14.35
C ASP A 423 4.60 -22.09 13.96
N LEU A 424 4.40 -21.82 12.67
CA LEU A 424 3.25 -21.09 12.11
C LEU A 424 1.90 -21.82 12.22
N PHE A 425 1.91 -23.13 12.47
CA PHE A 425 0.72 -23.98 12.50
C PHE A 425 0.17 -24.17 13.91
N GLN A 426 1.01 -23.94 14.94
CA GLN A 426 0.57 -23.93 16.32
C GLN A 426 -0.35 -22.73 16.61
N PRO A 427 -1.41 -22.93 17.40
CA PRO A 427 -2.19 -21.80 17.91
C PRO A 427 -1.27 -20.88 18.72
N PRO A 428 -1.41 -19.56 18.56
CA PRO A 428 -0.61 -18.62 19.31
C PRO A 428 -0.89 -18.83 20.80
N SER A 429 0.15 -18.64 21.62
CA SER A 429 -0.02 -18.60 23.08
C SER A 429 -1.02 -17.51 23.47
N SER A 430 -1.67 -17.68 24.62
CA SER A 430 -2.51 -16.63 25.22
C SER A 430 -1.69 -15.43 25.70
N ASP A 431 -0.36 -15.53 25.69
CA ASP A 431 0.53 -14.41 25.99
C ASP A 431 0.36 -13.31 24.93
N GLU A 432 0.14 -12.09 25.38
CA GLU A 432 -0.06 -10.92 24.53
C GLU A 432 1.25 -10.17 24.26
N TYR A 433 1.30 -9.47 23.13
CA TYR A 433 2.33 -8.46 22.88
C TYR A 433 2.15 -7.29 23.85
N THR A 434 3.25 -6.60 24.18
CA THR A 434 3.17 -5.30 24.86
C THR A 434 3.67 -4.22 23.92
N LEU A 435 2.77 -3.34 23.51
CA LEU A 435 3.12 -2.16 22.71
C LEU A 435 3.42 -1.00 23.65
N ARG A 436 4.48 -0.25 23.35
CA ARG A 436 4.93 0.88 24.15
C ARG A 436 5.14 2.10 23.27
N ALA A 437 4.83 3.27 23.83
CA ALA A 437 5.22 4.55 23.28
C ALA A 437 5.98 5.33 24.36
N TYR A 438 7.07 5.98 23.97
CA TYR A 438 7.82 6.91 24.79
C TYR A 438 7.65 8.30 24.20
N ALA A 439 7.03 9.19 24.95
CA ALA A 439 6.78 10.58 24.55
C ALA A 439 6.94 11.47 25.78
N ASP A 440 7.68 12.56 25.62
CA ASP A 440 7.72 13.66 26.60
C ASP A 440 8.09 13.19 28.03
N GLY A 441 9.05 12.25 28.13
CA GLY A 441 9.53 11.68 29.39
C GLY A 441 8.61 10.63 30.02
N GLN A 442 7.57 10.19 29.29
CA GLN A 442 6.58 9.24 29.76
C GLN A 442 6.56 7.99 28.88
N ARG A 443 6.26 6.85 29.51
CA ARG A 443 5.97 5.60 28.84
C ARG A 443 4.49 5.29 28.93
N PHE A 444 3.89 5.05 27.78
CA PHE A 444 2.54 4.53 27.60
C PHE A 444 2.63 3.05 27.22
N SER A 445 1.72 2.22 27.69
CA SER A 445 1.72 0.79 27.34
C SER A 445 0.33 0.20 27.20
N VAL A 446 0.18 -0.66 26.18
CA VAL A 446 -1.04 -1.41 25.88
C VAL A 446 -0.70 -2.87 25.58
N LYS A 447 -1.64 -3.77 25.85
CA LYS A 447 -1.57 -5.15 25.39
C LYS A 447 -2.21 -5.29 24.01
N ALA A 448 -1.54 -6.04 23.14
CA ALA A 448 -2.05 -6.38 21.82
C ALA A 448 -2.17 -7.90 21.70
N ARG A 449 -3.31 -8.38 21.21
CA ARG A 449 -3.61 -9.80 21.11
C ARG A 449 -2.62 -10.49 20.17
N ASN A 450 -2.20 -11.69 20.54
CA ASN A 450 -1.32 -12.50 19.71
C ASN A 450 -2.13 -13.29 18.67
N SER A 451 -2.53 -12.62 17.59
CA SER A 451 -3.50 -13.16 16.63
C SER A 451 -2.87 -13.72 15.36
N ARG A 452 -1.99 -14.72 15.47
CA ARG A 452 -1.29 -15.34 14.32
C ARG A 452 -0.78 -14.30 13.30
N SER A 453 -1.43 -14.23 12.14
CA SER A 453 -1.12 -13.37 11.00
C SER A 453 -1.95 -12.09 10.92
N LEU A 454 -2.64 -11.68 11.98
CA LEU A 454 -3.50 -10.48 12.04
C LEU A 454 -2.91 -9.39 12.94
N GLU A 455 -3.14 -8.12 12.58
CA GLU A 455 -2.80 -6.98 13.45
C GLU A 455 -3.93 -6.61 14.40
N ASP A 456 -3.58 -6.32 15.66
CA ASP A 456 -4.49 -5.72 16.62
C ASP A 456 -4.57 -4.20 16.40
N ILE A 457 -5.35 -3.81 15.40
CA ILE A 457 -5.57 -2.40 15.03
C ILE A 457 -6.17 -1.61 16.20
N GLY A 458 -6.99 -2.25 17.02
CA GLY A 458 -7.55 -1.65 18.24
C GLY A 458 -6.45 -1.21 19.20
N ALA A 459 -5.51 -2.09 19.52
CA ALA A 459 -4.37 -1.77 20.38
C ALA A 459 -3.46 -0.68 19.78
N VAL A 460 -3.18 -0.74 18.47
CA VAL A 460 -2.36 0.26 17.76
C VAL A 460 -3.00 1.64 17.80
N VAL A 461 -4.25 1.77 17.36
CA VAL A 461 -4.99 3.04 17.34
C VAL A 461 -5.20 3.59 18.74
N GLY A 462 -5.49 2.72 19.71
CA GLY A 462 -5.66 3.10 21.10
C GLY A 462 -4.38 3.69 21.72
N LEU A 463 -3.22 3.09 21.45
CA LEU A 463 -1.94 3.64 21.92
C LEU A 463 -1.64 5.02 21.30
N LEU A 464 -1.84 5.18 19.99
CA LEU A 464 -1.61 6.46 19.29
C LEU A 464 -2.51 7.58 19.83
N ASN A 465 -3.80 7.29 20.01
CA ASN A 465 -4.76 8.24 20.54
C ASN A 465 -4.43 8.68 21.97
N GLN A 466 -3.88 7.79 22.79
CA GLN A 466 -3.49 8.15 24.16
C GLN A 466 -2.30 9.12 24.17
N VAL A 467 -1.30 8.89 23.31
CA VAL A 467 -0.16 9.80 23.19
C VAL A 467 -0.65 11.17 22.72
N LEU A 468 -1.52 11.22 21.72
CA LEU A 468 -2.14 12.45 21.23
C LEU A 468 -2.92 13.19 22.31
N GLU A 469 -3.73 12.48 23.10
CA GLU A 469 -4.47 13.05 24.23
C GLU A 469 -3.52 13.61 25.29
N SER A 470 -2.47 12.88 25.64
CA SER A 470 -1.49 13.33 26.64
C SER A 470 -0.73 14.59 26.22
N ARG A 471 -0.59 14.81 24.92
CA ARG A 471 -0.03 16.01 24.29
C ARG A 471 -1.04 17.14 24.09
N GLY A 472 -2.30 16.94 24.47
CA GLY A 472 -3.37 17.92 24.29
C GLY A 472 -3.80 18.11 22.83
N SER A 473 -3.44 17.19 21.93
CA SER A 473 -3.86 17.26 20.53
C SER A 473 -5.38 17.08 20.43
N PRO A 474 -6.09 17.87 19.61
CA PRO A 474 -7.51 17.65 19.32
C PRO A 474 -7.74 16.54 18.29
N HIS A 475 -6.67 16.03 17.65
CA HIS A 475 -6.76 15.04 16.59
C HIS A 475 -6.75 13.62 17.14
N ARG A 476 -7.49 12.72 16.49
CA ARG A 476 -7.56 11.29 16.81
C ARG A 476 -7.52 10.46 15.55
N PHE A 477 -7.03 9.24 15.70
CA PHE A 477 -7.25 8.14 14.79
C PHE A 477 -8.61 7.49 15.08
N ALA A 478 -9.30 7.08 14.03
CA ALA A 478 -10.56 6.35 14.15
C ALA A 478 -10.63 5.22 13.13
N VAL A 479 -11.09 4.05 13.57
CA VAL A 479 -11.32 2.90 12.71
C VAL A 479 -12.70 3.07 12.06
N LEU A 480 -12.78 2.93 10.75
CA LEU A 480 -14.05 2.89 10.04
C LEU A 480 -14.56 1.45 9.99
N ASP A 481 -15.88 1.28 9.99
CA ASP A 481 -16.54 0.00 9.72
C ASP A 481 -16.13 -0.46 8.31
N SER A 482 -15.37 -1.54 8.24
CA SER A 482 -14.73 -2.01 7.01
C SER A 482 -14.77 -3.53 6.90
N GLN A 483 -14.42 -4.04 5.72
CA GLN A 483 -14.33 -5.46 5.49
C GLN A 483 -13.16 -6.09 6.27
N VAL A 484 -13.28 -7.39 6.51
CA VAL A 484 -12.41 -8.17 7.39
C VAL A 484 -10.97 -8.34 6.88
N SER A 485 -10.68 -8.03 5.61
CA SER A 485 -9.34 -8.11 5.03
C SER A 485 -8.56 -6.79 5.04
N GLU A 486 -9.27 -5.66 4.97
CA GLU A 486 -8.69 -4.32 4.85
C GLU A 486 -9.39 -3.35 5.79
N VAL A 487 -8.60 -2.69 6.64
CA VAL A 487 -9.10 -1.75 7.64
C VAL A 487 -8.82 -0.33 7.23
N GLN A 488 -9.87 0.48 7.18
CA GLN A 488 -9.74 1.90 6.96
C GLN A 488 -9.59 2.62 8.30
N VAL A 489 -8.49 3.35 8.45
CA VAL A 489 -8.25 4.23 9.59
C VAL A 489 -8.19 5.67 9.10
N VAL A 490 -8.92 6.56 9.75
CA VAL A 490 -8.89 8.00 9.46
C VAL A 490 -8.22 8.77 10.60
N PHE A 491 -7.66 9.94 10.30
CA PHE A 491 -7.03 10.84 11.27
C PHE A 491 -7.57 12.26 11.11
N GLY A 492 -8.09 12.85 12.17
CA GLY A 492 -8.68 14.20 12.12
C GLY A 492 -9.14 14.70 13.49
N PRO A 493 -9.65 15.94 13.58
CA PRO A 493 -10.17 16.46 14.84
C PRO A 493 -11.28 15.57 15.38
N GLU A 494 -11.19 15.14 16.65
CA GLU A 494 -12.12 14.17 17.25
C GLU A 494 -13.59 14.59 17.06
N ALA A 495 -13.90 15.86 17.30
CA ALA A 495 -15.23 16.41 17.14
C ALA A 495 -15.74 16.27 15.69
N ALA A 496 -14.90 16.54 14.70
CA ALA A 496 -15.26 16.39 13.30
C ALA A 496 -15.49 14.92 12.92
N LEU A 497 -14.70 14.00 13.51
CA LEU A 497 -14.86 12.58 13.22
C LEU A 497 -16.16 12.02 13.78
N ARG A 498 -16.53 12.44 15.00
CA ARG A 498 -17.80 12.08 15.65
C ARG A 498 -19.00 12.71 14.94
N GLU A 499 -18.87 13.95 14.49
CA GLU A 499 -19.93 14.62 13.73
C GLU A 499 -20.18 13.92 12.39
N ALA A 500 -19.12 13.53 11.68
CA ALA A 500 -19.25 12.77 10.45
C ALA A 500 -19.94 11.41 10.66
N ASP A 501 -19.73 10.75 11.81
CA ASP A 501 -20.45 9.52 12.20
C ASP A 501 -21.92 9.80 12.52
N ALA A 502 -22.19 10.86 13.31
CA ALA A 502 -23.55 11.25 13.68
C ALA A 502 -24.41 11.63 12.46
N ARG A 503 -23.79 12.25 11.44
CA ARG A 503 -24.42 12.59 10.15
C ARG A 503 -24.51 11.40 9.18
N GLY A 504 -23.95 10.24 9.53
CA GLY A 504 -23.92 9.07 8.66
C GLY A 504 -23.01 9.24 7.43
N LEU A 505 -22.10 10.22 7.41
CA LEU A 505 -21.09 10.37 6.35
C LEU A 505 -20.13 9.18 6.36
N TRP A 506 -19.90 8.59 7.52
CA TRP A 506 -19.27 7.28 7.67
C TRP A 506 -19.82 6.57 8.89
N ARG A 507 -19.30 5.36 9.14
CA ARG A 507 -19.59 4.60 10.33
C ARG A 507 -18.29 4.27 11.05
N LEU A 508 -18.20 4.67 12.31
CA LEU A 508 -17.09 4.30 13.18
C LEU A 508 -17.22 2.82 13.60
N GLY A 509 -16.16 2.07 13.33
CA GLY A 509 -16.00 0.68 13.74
C GLY A 509 -15.27 0.55 15.08
N ASP A 510 -15.22 -0.66 15.61
CA ASP A 510 -14.34 -1.03 16.72
C ASP A 510 -13.19 -1.89 16.20
N GLY A 511 -11.95 -1.39 16.31
CA GLY A 511 -10.75 -2.11 15.89
C GLY A 511 -10.57 -3.46 16.59
N ARG A 512 -11.13 -3.64 17.79
CA ARG A 512 -11.12 -4.94 18.50
C ARG A 512 -12.12 -5.93 17.88
N GLU A 513 -13.32 -5.46 17.54
CA GLU A 513 -14.32 -6.30 16.87
C GLU A 513 -13.83 -6.76 15.51
N VAL A 514 -13.17 -5.86 14.76
CA VAL A 514 -12.55 -6.16 13.47
C VAL A 514 -11.56 -7.33 13.58
N LEU A 515 -10.69 -7.33 14.61
CA LEU A 515 -9.76 -8.43 14.84
C LEU A 515 -10.49 -9.75 15.13
N VAL A 516 -11.51 -9.73 16.00
CA VAL A 516 -12.30 -10.93 16.35
C VAL A 516 -13.00 -11.50 15.12
N GLN A 517 -13.58 -10.65 14.27
CA GLN A 517 -14.21 -11.07 13.02
C GLN A 517 -13.20 -11.68 12.05
N ALA A 518 -11.99 -11.12 11.98
CA ALA A 518 -10.91 -11.65 11.15
C ALA A 518 -10.38 -13.00 11.63
N GLU A 519 -10.22 -13.18 12.94
CA GLU A 519 -9.87 -14.46 13.55
C GLU A 519 -10.91 -15.53 13.19
N ALA A 520 -12.19 -15.22 13.38
CA ALA A 520 -13.28 -16.15 13.09
C ALA A 520 -13.33 -16.53 11.59
N LEU A 521 -13.04 -15.58 10.70
CA LEU A 521 -12.99 -15.84 9.26
C LEU A 521 -11.80 -16.75 8.89
N ILE A 522 -10.62 -16.48 9.44
CA ILE A 522 -9.43 -17.32 9.21
C ILE A 522 -9.67 -18.73 9.74
N GLU A 523 -10.17 -18.87 10.97
CA GLU A 523 -10.46 -20.17 11.57
C GLU A 523 -11.45 -20.97 10.72
N LYS A 524 -12.54 -20.32 10.26
CA LYS A 524 -13.50 -20.95 9.35
C LYS A 524 -12.85 -21.44 8.05
N ASN A 525 -11.97 -20.64 7.46
CA ASN A 525 -11.28 -21.00 6.23
C ASN A 525 -10.29 -22.16 6.44
N ILE A 526 -9.56 -22.18 7.56
CA ILE A 526 -8.65 -23.28 7.91
C ILE A 526 -9.46 -24.58 8.11
N ARG A 527 -10.56 -24.56 8.86
CA ARG A 527 -11.40 -25.75 9.07
C ARG A 527 -11.96 -26.30 7.75
N ARG A 528 -12.38 -25.41 6.84
CA ARG A 528 -12.80 -25.79 5.48
C ARG A 528 -11.67 -26.45 4.69
N LEU A 529 -10.46 -25.90 4.74
CA LEU A 529 -9.28 -26.49 4.07
C LEU A 529 -8.91 -27.85 4.64
N LEU A 530 -9.11 -28.08 5.94
CA LEU A 530 -8.90 -29.36 6.61
C LEU A 530 -10.05 -30.37 6.39
N GLY A 531 -11.09 -30.01 5.62
CA GLY A 531 -12.23 -30.88 5.35
C GLY A 531 -13.19 -31.05 6.54
N GLU A 532 -13.05 -30.24 7.59
CA GLU A 532 -13.89 -30.29 8.80
C GLU A 532 -15.25 -29.61 8.58
N ILE A 533 -15.42 -28.83 7.50
CA ILE A 533 -16.66 -28.14 7.14
C ILE A 533 -16.91 -28.32 5.62
N PRO A 534 -18.08 -28.83 5.19
CA PRO A 534 -18.42 -28.94 3.77
C PRO A 534 -18.54 -27.56 3.09
N PHE A 535 -18.25 -27.51 1.78
CA PHE A 535 -18.09 -26.28 0.99
C PHE A 535 -19.36 -25.44 0.86
#